data_AF-A0AAU7TRP7-F1
#
_entry.id   AF-A0AAU7TRP7-F1
#
_cell.length_a   1.000
_cell.length_b   1.000
_cell.length_c   1.000
_cell.angle_alpha   90.00
_cell.angle_beta   90.00
_cell.angle_gamma   90.00
#
_symmetry.space_group_name_H-M   'P 1'
#
loop_
_entity.id
_entity.type
_entity.pdbx_description
1 polymer ?
#
loop_
_entity_poly.entity_id
_entity_poly.type
_entity_poly.pdbx_seq_one_letter_code
_entity_poly.pdbx_strand_id
1 'polypeptide(L)'
;MGKAKKINETNPQDTDFILLDLNKNYKKYMIAVSSGVYDIDYLKSNDYAYIGSNQGILVNLSNGRFKEFNSDFDPTLDSKFESCEKNKSWGFNRYQ
;
A
#
# COMPACT_ATOMS: atom_id res chain seq x y z
N MET A 1 -28.84 1.52 0.50
CA MET A 1 -27.51 2.14 0.77
C MET A 1 -26.62 1.07 1.39
N GLY A 2 -25.60 0.60 0.69
CA GLY A 2 -24.69 -0.43 1.20
C GLY A 2 -23.70 0.18 2.19
N LYS A 3 -23.65 -0.34 3.42
CA LYS A 3 -22.53 -0.03 4.33
C LYS A 3 -21.26 -0.63 3.73
N ALA A 4 -20.18 0.15 3.70
CA ALA A 4 -18.87 -0.38 3.35
C ALA A 4 -18.57 -1.60 4.24
N LYS A 5 -18.23 -2.73 3.63
CA LYS A 5 -17.87 -3.95 4.36
C LYS A 5 -16.55 -3.67 5.08
N LYS A 6 -16.46 -4.04 6.35
CA LYS A 6 -15.20 -3.96 7.12
C LYS A 6 -14.16 -4.81 6.38
N ILE A 7 -13.00 -4.22 6.06
CA ILE A 7 -11.90 -4.93 5.40
C ILE A 7 -11.48 -6.08 6.33
N ASN A 8 -11.43 -7.30 5.79
CA ASN A 8 -10.98 -8.47 6.52
C ASN A 8 -9.61 -8.88 5.98
N GLU A 9 -8.56 -8.63 6.74
CA GLU A 9 -7.17 -8.99 6.37
C GLU A 9 -6.98 -10.52 6.27
N THR A 10 -7.88 -11.34 6.84
CA THR A 10 -7.85 -12.80 6.61
C THR A 10 -8.54 -13.24 5.31
N ASN A 11 -9.26 -12.33 4.63
CA ASN A 11 -9.95 -12.60 3.38
C ASN A 11 -9.98 -11.34 2.48
N PRO A 12 -8.83 -10.98 1.89
CA PRO A 12 -8.71 -9.80 1.05
C PRO A 12 -9.59 -9.98 -0.18
N GLN A 13 -10.40 -8.98 -0.49
CA GLN A 13 -11.39 -9.09 -1.58
C GLN A 13 -10.81 -8.65 -2.93
N ASP A 14 -9.72 -7.87 -2.92
CA ASP A 14 -9.12 -7.31 -4.12
C ASP A 14 -7.67 -7.80 -4.28
N THR A 15 -7.33 -8.12 -5.53
CA THR A 15 -5.99 -8.53 -5.98
C THR A 15 -5.31 -7.42 -6.77
N ASP A 16 -5.90 -6.23 -6.81
CA ASP A 16 -5.45 -5.14 -7.64
C ASP A 16 -5.22 -3.89 -6.80
N PHE A 17 -4.25 -3.08 -7.20
CA PHE A 17 -4.08 -1.73 -6.68
C PHE A 17 -3.82 -0.75 -7.82
N ILE A 18 -4.04 0.53 -7.53
CA ILE A 18 -3.89 1.62 -8.50
C ILE A 18 -2.85 2.60 -7.97
N LEU A 19 -1.79 2.80 -8.74
CA LEU A 19 -0.88 3.92 -8.55
C LEU A 19 -1.32 5.08 -9.46
N LEU A 20 -1.57 6.23 -8.85
CA LEU A 20 -2.02 7.44 -9.54
C LEU A 20 -0.97 8.54 -9.43
N ASP A 21 -0.37 8.91 -10.56
CA ASP A 21 0.54 10.06 -10.64
C ASP A 21 -0.27 11.34 -10.86
N LEU A 22 -0.41 12.14 -9.81
CA LEU A 22 -1.15 13.41 -9.83
C LEU A 22 -0.48 14.49 -10.69
N ASN A 23 0.84 14.40 -10.91
CA ASN A 23 1.60 15.41 -11.63
C ASN A 23 1.65 15.15 -13.14
N LYS A 24 1.45 13.91 -13.57
CA LYS A 24 1.49 13.50 -14.99
C LYS A 24 0.09 13.27 -15.56
N ASN A 25 -0.77 14.28 -15.51
CA ASN A 25 -2.14 14.20 -16.05
C ASN A 25 -2.92 12.98 -15.52
N TYR A 26 -2.81 12.72 -14.22
CA TYR A 26 -3.48 11.58 -13.57
C TYR A 26 -3.15 10.24 -14.21
N LYS A 27 -1.89 10.02 -14.60
CA LYS A 27 -1.45 8.75 -15.17
C LYS A 27 -1.71 7.64 -14.16
N LYS A 28 -2.49 6.62 -14.59
CA LYS A 28 -2.89 5.47 -13.79
C LYS A 28 -2.05 4.26 -14.18
N TYR A 29 -1.55 3.56 -13.17
CA TYR A 29 -1.00 2.22 -13.32
C TYR A 29 -1.91 1.29 -12.53
N MET A 30 -2.66 0.44 -13.25
CA MET A 30 -3.41 -0.66 -12.67
C MET A 30 -2.48 -1.86 -12.57
N ILE A 31 -2.34 -2.40 -11.38
CA ILE A 31 -1.37 -3.43 -11.10
C ILE A 31 -2.07 -4.56 -10.36
N ALA A 32 -2.06 -5.74 -10.98
CA ALA A 32 -2.61 -6.97 -10.42
C ALA A 32 -1.53 -7.77 -9.71
N VAL A 33 -1.88 -8.38 -8.59
CA VAL A 33 -1.01 -9.24 -7.78
C VAL A 33 -1.66 -10.62 -7.59
N SER A 34 -0.85 -11.66 -7.41
CA SER A 34 -1.34 -13.05 -7.32
C SER A 34 -2.00 -13.40 -5.99
N SER A 35 -1.87 -12.53 -4.99
CA SER A 35 -2.45 -12.69 -3.64
C SER A 35 -3.17 -11.41 -3.27
N GLY A 36 -4.23 -11.51 -2.47
CA GLY A 36 -4.99 -10.32 -2.14
C GLY A 36 -4.19 -9.27 -1.35
N VAL A 37 -4.59 -8.02 -1.55
CA VAL A 37 -3.97 -6.83 -0.97
C VAL A 37 -4.67 -6.45 0.33
N TYR A 38 -3.90 -6.25 1.40
CA TYR A 38 -4.38 -5.90 2.74
C TYR A 38 -4.18 -4.42 3.03
N ASP A 39 -2.99 -3.92 2.77
CA ASP A 39 -2.53 -2.57 3.10
C ASP A 39 -1.43 -2.11 2.15
N ILE A 40 -1.08 -0.83 2.30
CA ILE A 40 0.01 -0.19 1.60
C ILE A 40 0.70 0.74 2.60
N ASP A 41 2.01 0.55 2.79
CA ASP A 41 2.84 1.37 3.66
C ASP A 41 4.02 1.98 2.87
N TYR A 42 4.26 3.28 3.07
CA TYR A 42 5.31 4.03 2.35
C TYR A 42 6.65 3.94 3.07
N LEU A 43 7.77 3.83 2.36
CA LEU A 43 9.10 3.75 2.95
C LEU A 43 9.74 5.15 3.10
N LYS A 44 10.36 5.43 4.26
CA LYS A 44 10.92 6.76 4.64
C LYS A 44 12.00 7.35 3.73
N SER A 45 12.69 6.54 2.94
CA SER A 45 13.91 6.98 2.26
C SER A 45 14.05 6.43 0.84
N ASN A 46 12.95 5.90 0.30
CA ASN A 46 12.95 5.18 -0.96
C ASN A 46 11.66 5.52 -1.71
N ASP A 47 11.73 5.63 -3.05
CA ASP A 47 10.54 5.76 -3.92
C ASP A 47 9.78 4.43 -4.02
N TYR A 48 9.53 3.78 -2.89
CA TYR A 48 8.91 2.47 -2.79
C TYR A 48 7.82 2.46 -1.73
N ALA A 49 6.73 1.76 -2.05
CA ALA A 49 5.74 1.35 -1.08
C ALA A 49 5.78 -0.17 -0.91
N TYR A 50 5.55 -0.63 0.30
CA TYR A 50 5.27 -2.01 0.63
C TYR A 50 3.78 -2.26 0.50
N ILE A 51 3.42 -3.36 -0.15
CA ILE A 51 2.05 -3.84 -0.28
C ILE A 51 1.93 -5.07 0.62
N GLY A 52 1.16 -4.95 1.70
CA GLY A 52 0.78 -6.09 2.51
C GLY A 52 -0.03 -7.06 1.67
N SER A 53 0.57 -8.22 1.44
CA SER A 53 -0.01 -9.35 0.75
C SER A 53 0.61 -10.62 1.34
N ASN A 54 0.16 -11.82 0.95
CA ASN A 54 0.66 -13.06 1.56
C ASN A 54 2.19 -13.23 1.44
N GLN A 55 2.82 -12.62 0.42
CA GLN A 55 4.27 -12.68 0.20
C GLN A 55 4.97 -11.34 0.42
N GLY A 56 4.23 -10.24 0.57
CA GLY A 56 4.79 -8.88 0.61
C GLY A 56 5.38 -8.46 -0.74
N ILE A 57 5.05 -7.26 -1.21
CA ILE A 57 5.53 -6.77 -2.51
C ILE A 57 6.05 -5.34 -2.35
N LEU A 58 7.22 -5.04 -2.92
CA LEU A 58 7.70 -3.67 -3.05
C LEU A 58 7.35 -3.11 -4.41
N VAL A 59 6.73 -1.93 -4.44
CA VAL A 59 6.33 -1.24 -5.66
C VAL A 59 7.08 0.07 -5.75
N ASN A 60 7.77 0.30 -6.87
CA ASN A 60 8.40 1.58 -7.15
C ASN A 60 7.34 2.62 -7.52
N LEU A 61 7.25 3.70 -6.75
CA LEU A 61 6.24 4.76 -6.88
C LEU A 61 6.43 5.64 -8.11
N SER A 62 7.64 5.68 -8.69
CA SER A 62 7.92 6.50 -9.88
C SER A 62 7.37 5.88 -11.18
N ASN A 63 7.24 4.55 -11.22
CA ASN A 63 6.98 3.81 -12.45
C ASN A 63 6.03 2.61 -12.30
N GLY A 64 5.59 2.29 -11.08
CA GLY A 64 4.67 1.19 -10.80
C GLY A 64 5.28 -0.21 -10.93
N ARG A 65 6.60 -0.34 -11.07
CA ARG A 65 7.26 -1.65 -11.23
C ARG A 65 7.44 -2.33 -9.89
N PHE A 66 7.26 -3.65 -9.89
CA PHE A 66 7.58 -4.49 -8.75
C PHE A 66 9.07 -4.65 -8.57
N LYS A 67 9.47 -4.77 -7.31
CA LYS A 67 10.73 -5.37 -6.90
C LYS A 67 10.38 -6.55 -6.00
N GLU A 68 10.92 -7.72 -6.35
CA GLU A 68 10.78 -8.89 -5.49
C GLU A 68 11.40 -8.63 -4.13
N PHE A 69 10.75 -9.17 -3.11
CA PHE A 69 11.15 -9.08 -1.71
C PHE A 69 12.53 -9.74 -1.55
N ASN A 70 13.55 -8.98 -1.12
CA ASN A 70 14.83 -9.57 -0.71
C ASN A 70 14.81 -9.85 0.79
N SER A 71 15.59 -10.84 1.23
CA SER A 71 15.72 -11.24 2.64
C SER A 71 16.16 -10.12 3.60
N ASP A 72 16.62 -8.99 3.06
CA ASP A 72 17.17 -7.87 3.84
C ASP A 72 16.10 -6.84 4.26
N PHE A 73 14.88 -6.96 3.74
CA PHE A 73 13.78 -6.09 4.12
C PHE A 73 12.87 -6.78 5.14
N ASP A 74 12.83 -6.24 6.35
CA ASP A 74 11.94 -6.69 7.42
C ASP A 74 10.74 -5.75 7.53
N PRO A 75 9.54 -6.18 7.08
CA PRO A 75 8.32 -5.37 7.11
C PRO A 75 7.76 -5.20 8.53
N THR A 76 8.30 -5.89 9.54
CA THR A 76 7.88 -5.71 10.94
C THR A 76 8.56 -4.54 11.63
N LEU A 77 9.57 -3.93 10.99
CA LEU A 77 10.30 -2.79 11.52
C LEU A 77 9.62 -1.48 11.12
N ASP A 78 8.66 -1.00 11.93
CA ASP A 78 7.96 0.29 11.76
C ASP A 78 8.89 1.49 11.45
N SER A 79 10.13 1.44 11.96
CA SER A 79 11.16 2.45 11.69
C SER A 79 11.47 2.65 10.20
N LYS A 80 11.22 1.66 9.34
CA LYS A 80 11.44 1.70 7.89
C LYS A 80 10.35 2.46 7.14
N PHE A 81 9.17 2.59 7.75
CA PHE A 81 7.99 3.17 7.14
C PHE A 81 7.81 4.63 7.53
N GLU A 82 7.17 5.39 6.64
CA GLU A 82 6.75 6.76 6.90
C GLU A 82 5.75 6.79 8.04
N SER A 83 6.02 7.66 9.01
CA SER A 83 5.09 7.98 10.07
C SER A 83 4.34 9.24 9.67
N CYS A 84 3.02 9.13 9.54
CA CYS A 84 2.18 10.31 9.36
C CYS A 84 1.84 10.89 10.74
N GLU A 85 2.26 12.13 11.01
CA GLU A 85 1.71 12.91 12.12
C GLU A 85 0.29 13.33 11.76
N LYS A 86 -0.66 12.41 11.99
CA LYS A 86 -2.05 12.63 11.65
C LYS A 86 -2.57 13.88 12.36
N ASN A 87 -2.96 14.89 11.59
CA ASN A 87 -3.64 16.04 12.14
C ASN A 87 -4.97 15.59 12.75
N LYS A 88 -5.27 16.04 13.98
CA LYS A 88 -6.53 15.73 14.67
C LYS A 88 -7.78 16.15 13.89
N SER A 89 -7.65 17.11 12.96
CA SER A 89 -8.73 17.52 12.05
C SER A 89 -9.00 16.54 10.91
N TRP A 90 -8.13 15.55 10.67
CA TRP A 90 -8.28 14.56 9.60
C TRP A 90 -9.21 13.42 10.05
N GLY A 91 -10.41 13.39 9.49
CA GLY A 91 -11.49 12.46 9.87
C GLY A 91 -11.36 11.01 9.38
N PHE A 92 -10.22 10.60 8.81
CA PHE A 92 -10.08 9.24 8.28
C PHE A 92 -9.37 8.31 9.27
N ASN A 93 -10.12 7.53 10.06
CA ASN A 93 -9.60 6.46 10.91
C ASN A 93 -9.84 5.10 10.25
N ARG A 94 -8.75 4.44 9.84
CA ARG A 94 -8.79 3.10 9.23
C ARG A 94 -9.32 2.01 10.17
N TYR A 95 -9.13 2.18 11.48
CA TYR A 95 -9.38 1.16 12.51
C TYR A 95 -10.31 1.63 13.66
N GLN A 96 -11.30 2.48 13.39
CA GLN A 96 -12.37 2.74 14.38
C GLN A 96 -13.51 1.72 14.29
#